data_AF-A0AAV0FP42-F1
#
_entry.id   AF-A0AAV0FP42-F1
#
_cell.length_a   1.000
_cell.length_b   1.000
_cell.length_c   1.000
_cell.angle_alpha   90.00
_cell.angle_beta   90.00
_cell.angle_gamma   90.00
#
_symmetry.space_group_name_H-M   'P 1'
#
loop_
_entity.id
_entity.type
_entity.pdbx_description
1 polymer ?
#
loop_
_entity_poly.entity_id
_entity_poly.type
_entity_poly.pdbx_seq_one_letter_code
_entity_poly.pdbx_strand_id
1 'polypeptide(L)'
;MSDFWAWLLFFFMLVSIVVMVIYQLMCLADLEFDYINPFDSASRINKVILPEFITHGILCFLYLVTGHWFAALLCVPYSYYNVTLYLGRQHLIDVTEIFNKLNCEKKRRLWKLAYLVIMLFISLFISKIRTKDSFQTKTHLYWQNGRAQLTAGFMGVGANSPGCLIIWKERLYSRYSNILFRV
;
A
#
# COMPACT_ATOMS: atom_id res chain seq x y z
N MET A 1 15.42 -7.11 5.45
CA MET A 1 14.55 -7.63 6.53
C MET A 1 13.55 -6.57 6.99
N SER A 2 13.92 -5.29 6.97
CA SER A 2 13.02 -4.14 7.18
C SER A 2 11.80 -4.12 6.25
N ASP A 3 11.96 -4.55 5.00
CA ASP A 3 10.89 -4.45 3.99
C ASP A 3 9.65 -5.27 4.36
N PHE A 4 9.85 -6.48 4.91
CA PHE A 4 8.75 -7.34 5.34
C PHE A 4 7.87 -6.68 6.42
N TRP A 5 8.51 -6.06 7.41
CA TRP A 5 7.82 -5.36 8.50
C TRP A 5 7.07 -4.12 8.00
N ALA A 6 7.62 -3.38 7.01
CA ALA A 6 6.93 -2.26 6.39
C ALA A 6 5.66 -2.71 5.65
N TRP A 7 5.73 -3.78 4.86
CA TRP A 7 4.56 -4.36 4.18
C TRP A 7 3.49 -4.84 5.15
N LEU A 8 3.88 -5.44 6.28
CA LEU A 8 2.97 -5.84 7.34
C LEU A 8 2.25 -4.62 7.94
N LEU A 9 2.99 -3.55 8.22
CA LEU A 9 2.42 -2.30 8.75
C LEU A 9 1.41 -1.69 7.78
N PHE A 10 1.72 -1.64 6.48
CA PHE A 10 0.80 -1.13 5.46
C PHE A 10 -0.50 -1.93 5.38
N PHE A 11 -0.40 -3.25 5.51
CA PHE A 11 -1.57 -4.12 5.56
C PHE A 11 -2.50 -3.78 6.73
N PHE A 12 -1.95 -3.65 7.95
CA PHE A 12 -2.76 -3.29 9.12
C PHE A 12 -3.39 -1.91 9.01
N MET A 13 -2.65 -0.92 8.48
CA MET A 13 -3.16 0.42 8.24
C MET A 13 -4.32 0.42 7.22
N LEU A 14 -4.20 -0.34 6.12
CA LEU A 14 -5.27 -0.49 5.12
C LEU A 14 -6.52 -1.15 5.72
N VAL A 15 -6.35 -2.22 6.50
CA VAL A 15 -7.46 -2.90 7.17
C VAL A 15 -8.16 -1.93 8.14
N SER A 16 -7.40 -1.15 8.91
CA SER A 16 -7.97 -0.13 9.82
C SER A 16 -8.83 0.89 9.07
N ILE A 17 -8.39 1.37 7.91
CA ILE A 17 -9.15 2.32 7.09
C ILE A 17 -10.43 1.65 6.55
N VAL A 18 -10.35 0.40 6.08
CA VAL A 18 -11.52 -0.35 5.61
C VAL A 18 -12.56 -0.49 6.74
N VAL A 19 -12.14 -0.85 7.95
CA VAL A 19 -13.03 -0.96 9.11
C VAL A 19 -13.69 0.38 9.45
N MET A 20 -12.95 1.50 9.41
CA MET A 20 -13.53 2.83 9.62
C MET A 20 -14.59 3.17 8.57
N VAL A 21 -14.37 2.85 7.29
CA VAL A 21 -15.35 3.08 6.22
C VAL A 21 -16.57 2.16 6.37
N ILE A 22 -16.38 0.91 6.77
CA ILE A 22 -17.49 -0.01 7.07
C ILE A 22 -18.32 0.51 8.24
N TYR A 23 -17.69 1.01 9.30
CA TYR A 23 -18.40 1.60 10.43
C TYR A 23 -19.29 2.78 10.00
N GLN A 24 -18.79 3.65 9.12
CA GLN A 24 -19.59 4.75 8.58
C GLN A 24 -20.78 4.25 7.73
N LEU A 25 -20.57 3.19 6.94
CA LEU A 25 -21.66 2.56 6.16
C LEU A 25 -22.70 1.91 7.06
N MET A 26 -22.28 1.29 8.18
CA MET A 26 -23.19 0.74 9.17
C MET A 26 -24.04 1.83 9.81
N CYS A 27 -23.43 2.93 10.27
CA CYS A 27 -24.18 4.07 10.81
C CYS A 27 -25.16 4.67 9.78
N LEU A 28 -24.81 4.63 8.49
CA LEU A 28 -25.69 5.10 7.40
C LEU A 28 -26.84 4.13 7.12
N ALA A 29 -26.60 2.82 7.24
CA ALA A 29 -27.63 1.79 7.10
C ALA A 29 -28.59 1.81 8.30
N ASP A 30 -28.10 1.96 9.53
CA ASP A 30 -28.93 2.12 10.73
C ASP A 30 -29.87 3.32 10.62
N LEU A 31 -29.42 4.37 9.92
CA LEU A 31 -30.23 5.55 9.60
C LEU A 31 -31.33 5.27 8.57
N GLU A 32 -31.08 4.40 7.59
CA GLU A 32 -32.03 4.02 6.54
C GLU A 32 -33.18 3.16 7.09
N PHE A 33 -32.90 2.35 8.11
CA PHE A 33 -33.89 1.49 8.79
C PHE A 33 -34.62 2.20 9.94
N ASP A 34 -34.45 3.53 10.07
CA ASP A 34 -35.11 4.40 11.06
C ASP A 34 -34.89 3.95 12.52
N TYR A 35 -33.78 3.27 12.78
CA TYR A 35 -33.51 2.62 14.08
C TYR A 35 -32.90 3.58 15.11
N ILE A 36 -32.34 4.72 14.67
CA ILE A 36 -31.56 5.63 15.52
C ILE A 36 -31.76 7.09 15.09
N ASN A 37 -31.59 8.01 16.04
CA ASN A 37 -31.75 9.44 15.77
C ASN A 37 -30.71 9.93 14.72
N PRO A 38 -31.14 10.63 13.66
CA PRO A 38 -30.24 11.19 12.65
C PRO A 38 -29.15 12.11 13.23
N PHE A 39 -29.44 12.81 14.33
CA PHE A 39 -28.46 13.69 14.99
C PHE A 39 -27.29 12.89 15.61
N ASP A 40 -27.60 11.78 16.28
CA ASP A 40 -26.58 10.94 16.92
C ASP A 40 -25.70 10.24 15.89
N SER A 41 -26.28 9.75 14.79
CA SER A 41 -25.53 9.14 13.69
C SER A 41 -24.63 10.13 12.97
N ALA A 42 -25.12 11.34 12.66
CA ALA A 42 -24.30 12.38 12.01
C ALA A 42 -23.07 12.76 12.86
N SER A 43 -23.25 12.91 14.17
CA SER A 43 -22.16 13.22 15.12
C SER A 43 -21.12 12.09 15.17
N ARG A 44 -21.56 10.83 15.21
CA ARG A 44 -20.66 9.66 15.18
C ARG A 44 -19.87 9.58 13.88
N ILE A 45 -20.54 9.74 12.74
CA ILE A 45 -19.87 9.68 11.43
C ILE A 45 -18.83 10.79 11.31
N ASN A 46 -19.15 12.02 11.74
CA ASN A 46 -18.20 13.14 11.69
C ASN A 46 -16.93 12.88 12.52
N LYS A 47 -17.07 12.27 13.70
CA LYS A 47 -15.93 11.88 14.54
C LYS A 47 -15.04 10.81 13.90
N VAL A 48 -15.58 9.98 13.01
CA VAL A 48 -14.85 8.88 12.34
C VAL A 48 -14.28 9.31 10.97
N ILE A 49 -14.83 10.33 10.33
CA ILE A 49 -14.32 10.86 9.05
C ILE A 49 -12.92 11.47 9.19
N LEU A 50 -12.67 12.22 10.28
CA LEU A 50 -11.36 12.82 10.53
C LEU A 50 -10.23 11.78 10.69
N PRO A 51 -10.36 10.74 11.57
CA PRO A 51 -9.31 9.73 11.69
C PRO A 51 -9.13 8.90 10.41
N GLU A 52 -10.17 8.69 9.59
CA GLU A 52 -10.02 8.05 8.27
C GLU A 52 -9.06 8.84 7.37
N PHE A 53 -9.29 10.16 7.23
CA PHE A 53 -8.45 11.02 6.39
C PHE A 53 -7.02 11.12 6.89
N ILE A 54 -6.84 11.25 8.21
CA ILE A 54 -5.51 11.32 8.82
C ILE A 54 -4.76 9.99 8.60
N THR A 55 -5.41 8.86 8.88
CA THR A 55 -4.79 7.53 8.74
C THR A 55 -4.41 7.25 7.29
N HIS A 56 -5.27 7.61 6.33
CA HIS A 56 -4.95 7.45 4.91
C HIS A 56 -3.86 8.41 4.43
N GLY A 57 -3.85 9.66 4.92
CA GLY A 57 -2.78 10.63 4.63
C GLY A 57 -1.43 10.14 5.14
N ILE A 58 -1.38 9.61 6.36
CA ILE A 58 -0.17 8.98 6.94
C ILE A 58 0.25 7.79 6.09
N LEU A 59 -0.68 6.92 5.69
CA LEU A 59 -0.37 5.77 4.83
C LEU A 59 0.25 6.22 3.49
N CYS A 60 -0.32 7.23 2.84
CA CYS A 60 0.19 7.80 1.60
C CYS A 60 1.62 8.37 1.78
N PHE A 61 1.85 9.10 2.87
CA PHE A 61 3.18 9.63 3.22
C PHE A 61 4.21 8.51 3.47
N LEU A 62 3.82 7.45 4.18
CA LEU A 62 4.71 6.31 4.42
C LEU A 62 5.08 5.56 3.13
N TYR A 63 4.16 5.45 2.16
CA TYR A 63 4.48 4.89 0.83
C TYR A 63 5.52 5.73 0.08
N LEU A 64 5.45 7.06 0.20
CA LEU A 64 6.44 7.97 -0.40
C LEU A 64 7.81 7.82 0.26
N VAL A 65 7.88 7.83 1.60
CA VAL A 65 9.15 7.72 2.34
C VAL A 65 9.82 6.36 2.12
N THR A 66 9.05 5.29 2.00
CA THR A 66 9.59 3.95 1.73
C THR A 66 9.96 3.72 0.26
N GLY A 67 9.73 4.69 -0.63
CA GLY A 67 10.10 4.61 -2.05
C GLY A 67 9.22 3.66 -2.87
N HIS A 68 8.00 3.35 -2.40
CA HIS A 68 7.05 2.50 -3.13
C HIS A 68 6.20 3.35 -4.08
N TRP A 69 6.81 3.82 -5.17
CA TRP A 69 6.22 4.76 -6.12
C TRP A 69 4.90 4.27 -6.74
N PHE A 70 4.79 2.99 -7.10
CA PHE A 70 3.56 2.44 -7.68
C PHE A 70 2.37 2.44 -6.70
N ALA A 71 2.62 2.05 -5.44
CA ALA A 71 1.58 2.08 -4.40
C ALA A 71 1.20 3.51 -4.01
N ALA A 72 2.17 4.44 -4.00
CA ALA A 72 1.94 5.86 -3.80
C ALA A 72 1.07 6.44 -4.94
N LEU A 73 1.38 6.17 -6.21
CA LEU A 73 0.62 6.68 -7.35
C LEU A 73 -0.84 6.22 -7.30
N LEU A 74 -1.08 4.97 -6.92
CA LEU A 74 -2.42 4.47 -6.70
C LEU A 74 -3.11 5.13 -5.49
N CYS A 75 -2.40 5.57 -4.45
CA CYS A 75 -3.04 6.32 -3.34
C CYS A 75 -3.40 7.78 -3.70
N VAL A 76 -2.74 8.38 -4.68
CA VAL A 76 -2.96 9.79 -5.09
C VAL A 76 -4.43 10.12 -5.40
N PRO A 77 -5.16 9.39 -6.27
CA PRO A 77 -6.54 9.76 -6.62
C PRO A 77 -7.48 9.75 -5.41
N TYR A 78 -7.33 8.79 -4.49
CA TYR A 78 -8.15 8.73 -3.28
C TYR A 78 -7.79 9.84 -2.29
N SER A 79 -6.49 10.10 -2.09
CA SER A 79 -6.03 11.20 -1.23
C SER A 79 -6.47 12.56 -1.77
N TYR A 80 -6.36 12.78 -3.09
CA TYR A 80 -6.81 14.00 -3.76
C TYR A 80 -8.31 14.21 -3.59
N TYR A 81 -9.10 13.15 -3.77
CA TYR A 81 -10.53 13.19 -3.55
C TYR A 81 -10.87 13.63 -2.11
N ASN A 82 -10.19 13.05 -1.11
CA ASN A 82 -10.41 13.39 0.30
C ASN A 82 -10.00 14.83 0.62
N VAL A 83 -8.88 15.32 0.08
CA VAL A 83 -8.43 16.71 0.27
C VAL A 83 -9.42 17.69 -0.35
N THR A 84 -9.92 17.39 -1.55
CA THR A 84 -10.92 18.24 -2.23
C THR A 84 -12.20 18.32 -1.39
N LEU A 85 -12.64 17.21 -0.81
CA LEU A 85 -13.80 17.16 0.08
C LEU A 85 -13.59 17.94 1.38
N TYR A 86 -12.36 17.87 1.93
CA TYR A 86 -11.97 18.62 3.13
C TYR A 86 -11.98 20.13 2.87
N LEU A 87 -11.38 20.58 1.77
CA LEU A 87 -11.36 22.00 1.35
C LEU A 87 -12.77 22.54 1.09
N GLY A 88 -13.65 21.73 0.50
CA GLY A 88 -15.04 22.10 0.27
C GLY A 88 -15.91 22.17 1.53
N ARG A 89 -15.38 21.85 2.72
CA ARG A 89 -16.13 21.68 3.99
C ARG A 89 -17.34 20.73 3.91
N GLN A 90 -17.46 19.96 2.84
CA GLN A 90 -18.49 18.94 2.61
C GLN A 90 -18.17 17.60 3.31
N HIS A 91 -17.19 17.60 4.22
CA HIS A 91 -16.89 16.45 5.06
C HIS A 91 -17.88 16.30 6.23
N LEU A 92 -18.54 17.40 6.63
CA LEU A 92 -19.56 17.42 7.66
C LEU A 92 -20.88 16.94 7.07
N ILE A 93 -21.53 16.02 7.77
CA ILE A 93 -22.88 15.57 7.45
C ILE A 93 -23.86 16.53 8.11
N ASP A 94 -24.68 17.19 7.28
CA ASP A 94 -25.82 17.95 7.77
C ASP A 94 -27.05 17.02 7.92
N VAL A 95 -27.66 17.07 9.11
CA VAL A 95 -28.76 16.20 9.54
C VAL A 95 -30.02 16.47 8.71
N THR A 96 -30.16 17.68 8.20
CA THR A 96 -31.36 18.15 7.48
C THR A 96 -31.38 17.70 6.00
N GLU A 97 -30.22 17.53 5.37
CA GLU A 97 -30.12 17.12 3.95
C GLU A 97 -29.82 15.64 3.76
N ILE A 98 -29.44 14.91 4.81
CA ILE A 98 -28.92 13.54 4.67
C ILE A 98 -29.94 12.57 4.07
N PHE A 99 -31.22 12.69 4.43
CA PHE A 99 -32.25 11.78 3.94
C PHE A 99 -32.51 11.95 2.43
N ASN A 100 -32.45 13.19 1.92
CA ASN A 100 -32.68 13.48 0.51
C ASN A 100 -31.51 13.00 -0.37
N LYS A 101 -30.28 12.99 0.17
CA LYS A 101 -29.04 12.59 -0.54
C LYS A 101 -28.52 11.21 -0.14
N LEU A 102 -29.24 10.47 0.71
CA LEU A 102 -28.76 9.25 1.37
C LEU A 102 -28.26 8.19 0.38
N ASN A 103 -29.04 7.92 -0.66
CA ASN A 103 -28.70 6.92 -1.68
C ASN A 103 -27.44 7.28 -2.47
N CYS A 104 -27.24 8.57 -2.79
CA CYS A 104 -26.04 9.04 -3.47
C CYS A 104 -24.81 8.95 -2.56
N GLU A 105 -24.93 9.38 -1.30
CA GLU A 105 -23.85 9.31 -0.30
C GLU A 105 -23.45 7.86 0.00
N LYS A 106 -24.42 6.95 0.15
CA LYS A 106 -24.20 5.51 0.33
C LYS A 106 -23.43 4.92 -0.84
N LYS A 107 -23.88 5.19 -2.08
CA LYS A 107 -23.20 4.71 -3.29
C LYS A 107 -21.78 5.26 -3.39
N ARG A 108 -21.56 6.52 -3.04
CA ARG A 108 -20.23 7.15 -3.01
C ARG A 108 -19.30 6.47 -2.01
N ARG A 109 -19.77 6.18 -0.79
CA ARG A 109 -18.98 5.48 0.24
C ARG A 109 -18.73 4.00 -0.13
N LEU A 110 -19.68 3.33 -0.76
CA LEU A 110 -19.48 1.98 -1.31
C LEU A 110 -18.41 1.95 -2.39
N TRP A 111 -18.40 2.93 -3.30
CA TRP A 111 -17.32 3.04 -4.30
C TRP A 111 -15.96 3.29 -3.66
N LYS A 112 -15.87 4.13 -2.61
CA LYS A 112 -14.63 4.31 -1.84
C LYS A 112 -14.18 2.99 -1.19
N LEU A 113 -15.10 2.23 -0.60
CA LEU A 113 -14.80 0.94 0.00
C LEU A 113 -14.32 -0.07 -1.04
N ALA A 114 -14.99 -0.18 -2.18
CA ALA A 114 -14.57 -1.05 -3.28
C ALA A 114 -13.14 -0.68 -3.74
N TYR A 115 -12.86 0.61 -3.86
CA TYR A 115 -11.52 1.11 -4.18
C TYR A 115 -10.47 0.69 -3.14
N LEU A 116 -10.76 0.88 -1.85
CA LEU A 116 -9.88 0.46 -0.74
C LEU A 116 -9.62 -1.05 -0.73
N VAL A 117 -10.64 -1.86 -1.01
CA VAL A 117 -10.52 -3.33 -1.08
C VAL A 117 -9.63 -3.74 -2.26
N ILE A 118 -9.82 -3.13 -3.44
CA ILE A 118 -8.95 -3.37 -4.59
C ILE A 118 -7.50 -2.97 -4.27
N MET A 119 -7.30 -1.83 -3.61
CA MET A 119 -5.98 -1.40 -3.15
C MET A 119 -5.33 -2.39 -2.19
N LEU A 120 -6.12 -2.99 -1.30
CA LEU A 120 -5.66 -4.05 -0.41
C LEU A 120 -5.20 -5.28 -1.19
N PHE A 121 -5.97 -5.76 -2.18
CA PHE A 121 -5.54 -6.88 -3.03
C PHE A 121 -4.26 -6.59 -3.82
N ILE A 122 -4.15 -5.39 -4.40
CA ILE A 122 -2.95 -4.96 -5.13
C ILE A 122 -1.74 -4.94 -4.19
N SER A 123 -1.87 -4.41 -2.97
CA SER A 123 -0.79 -4.38 -1.98
C SER A 123 -0.29 -5.80 -1.62
N LEU A 124 -1.20 -6.77 -1.46
CA LEU A 124 -0.85 -8.15 -1.18
C LEU A 124 -0.12 -8.81 -2.37
N PHE A 125 -0.57 -8.53 -3.59
CA PHE A 125 0.03 -9.05 -4.80
C PHE A 125 1.47 -8.55 -4.98
N ILE A 126 1.71 -7.25 -4.79
CA ILE A 126 3.05 -6.65 -4.89
C ILE A 126 3.99 -7.22 -3.83
N SER A 127 3.53 -7.35 -2.58
CA SER A 127 4.31 -7.95 -1.49
C SER A 127 4.74 -9.39 -1.82
N LYS A 128 3.84 -10.19 -2.38
CA LYS A 128 4.13 -11.58 -2.79
C LYS A 128 5.16 -11.65 -3.90
N ILE A 129 5.03 -10.82 -4.94
CA ILE A 129 6.01 -10.76 -6.04
C ILE A 129 7.39 -10.41 -5.51
N ARG A 130 7.49 -9.33 -4.72
CA ARG A 130 8.77 -8.84 -4.20
C ARG A 130 9.45 -9.85 -3.27
N THR A 131 8.66 -10.59 -2.50
CA THR A 131 9.18 -11.67 -1.64
C THR A 131 9.76 -12.82 -2.47
N LYS A 132 9.07 -13.20 -3.56
CA LYS A 132 9.52 -14.29 -4.46
C LYS A 132 10.83 -13.93 -5.18
N ASP A 133 10.93 -12.69 -5.67
CA ASP A 133 12.12 -12.21 -6.36
C ASP A 133 13.34 -12.14 -5.43
N SER A 134 13.16 -11.62 -4.21
CA SER A 134 14.24 -11.57 -3.21
C SER A 134 14.79 -12.96 -2.87
N PHE A 135 13.92 -13.97 -2.79
CA PHE A 135 14.32 -15.35 -2.54
C PHE A 135 15.10 -15.94 -3.73
N GLN A 136 14.60 -15.75 -4.96
CA GLN A 136 15.26 -16.26 -6.17
C GLN A 136 16.62 -15.61 -6.41
N THR A 137 16.77 -14.31 -6.19
CA THR A 137 18.08 -13.63 -6.33
C THR A 137 19.10 -14.16 -5.34
N LYS A 138 18.69 -14.40 -4.08
CA LYS A 138 19.59 -14.98 -3.07
C LYS A 138 19.99 -16.40 -3.44
N THR A 139 19.06 -17.27 -3.83
CA THR A 139 19.40 -18.64 -4.21
C THR A 139 20.33 -18.68 -5.42
N HIS A 140 20.12 -17.82 -6.42
CA HIS A 140 21.03 -17.71 -7.58
C HIS A 140 22.44 -17.26 -7.20
N LEU A 141 22.57 -16.29 -6.28
CA LEU A 141 23.87 -15.82 -5.79
C LEU A 141 24.59 -16.88 -4.96
N TYR A 142 23.88 -17.62 -4.10
CA TYR A 142 24.44 -18.75 -3.36
C TYR A 142 24.92 -19.86 -4.31
N TRP A 143 24.12 -20.22 -5.33
CA TRP A 143 24.50 -21.21 -6.32
C TRP A 143 25.69 -20.79 -7.20
N GLN A 144 25.81 -19.50 -7.55
CA GLN A 144 26.97 -18.99 -8.30
C GLN A 144 28.23 -18.94 -7.45
N ASN A 145 28.16 -18.45 -6.21
CA ASN A 145 29.32 -18.41 -5.31
C ASN A 145 29.81 -19.82 -4.95
N GLY A 146 28.89 -20.77 -4.71
CA GLY A 146 29.25 -22.18 -4.49
C GLY A 146 29.92 -22.83 -5.69
N ARG A 147 29.45 -22.53 -6.92
CA ARG A 147 30.11 -22.99 -8.16
C ARG A 147 31.51 -22.41 -8.31
N ALA A 148 31.68 -21.12 -8.03
CA ALA A 148 32.98 -20.44 -8.15
C ALA A 148 34.04 -21.01 -7.19
N GLN A 149 33.66 -21.38 -5.96
CA GLN A 149 34.56 -22.03 -5.00
C GLN A 149 34.97 -23.44 -5.43
N LEU A 150 34.03 -24.23 -5.95
CA LEU A 150 34.32 -25.58 -6.46
C LEU A 150 35.23 -25.55 -7.69
N THR A 151 35.03 -24.60 -8.61
CA THR A 151 35.94 -24.42 -9.77
C THR A 151 37.33 -23.94 -9.37
N ALA A 152 37.45 -23.08 -8.35
CA ALA A 152 38.75 -22.63 -7.83
C ALA A 152 39.52 -23.78 -7.14
N GLY A 153 38.83 -24.66 -6.42
CA GLY A 153 39.42 -25.86 -5.82
C GLY A 153 39.85 -26.91 -6.85
N PHE A 154 39.11 -27.06 -7.96
CA PHE A 154 39.44 -28.02 -9.03
C PHE A 154 40.59 -27.57 -9.93
N MET A 155 40.76 -26.27 -10.17
CA MET A 155 41.81 -25.78 -11.08
C MET A 155 43.18 -25.59 -10.41
N GLY A 156 43.31 -25.75 -9.09
CA GLY A 156 44.59 -25.62 -8.39
C GLY A 156 45.24 -24.23 -8.53
N VAL A 157 44.48 -23.20 -8.92
CA VAL A 157 44.99 -21.83 -9.13
C VAL A 157 44.91 -21.08 -7.81
N GLY A 158 46.06 -20.76 -7.24
CA GLY A 158 46.17 -19.85 -6.10
C GLY A 158 45.49 -18.51 -6.37
N ALA A 159 44.76 -18.00 -5.39
CA ALA A 159 43.82 -16.88 -5.45
C ALA A 159 44.42 -15.47 -5.70
N ASN A 160 45.36 -15.32 -6.64
CA ASN A 160 46.15 -14.09 -6.82
C ASN A 160 46.14 -13.50 -8.26
N SER A 161 45.03 -13.60 -9.00
CA SER A 161 44.90 -12.90 -10.30
C SER A 161 43.64 -12.02 -10.37
N PRO A 162 43.76 -10.67 -10.22
CA PRO A 162 42.63 -9.76 -10.02
C PRO A 162 41.86 -9.34 -11.30
N GLY A 163 42.29 -9.73 -12.50
CA GLY A 163 41.76 -9.16 -13.74
C GLY A 163 40.42 -9.73 -14.26
N CYS A 164 40.10 -11.00 -13.98
CA CYS A 164 38.99 -11.69 -14.67
C CYS A 164 37.63 -11.58 -13.94
N LEU A 165 37.65 -11.36 -12.61
CA LEU A 165 36.43 -11.30 -11.79
C LEU A 165 35.70 -9.94 -11.87
N ILE A 166 36.43 -8.87 -12.22
CA ILE A 166 35.92 -7.49 -12.17
C ILE A 166 34.99 -7.19 -13.35
N ILE A 167 35.30 -7.69 -14.54
CA ILE A 167 34.57 -7.40 -15.78
C ILE A 167 33.15 -8.01 -15.79
N TRP A 168 32.96 -9.16 -15.12
CA TRP A 168 31.65 -9.80 -15.01
C TRP A 168 30.75 -9.16 -13.95
N LYS A 169 31.34 -8.63 -12.89
CA LYS A 169 30.59 -8.03 -11.76
C LYS A 169 29.94 -6.71 -12.14
N GLU A 170 30.63 -5.87 -12.92
CA GLU A 170 30.10 -4.57 -13.37
C GLU A 170 28.96 -4.71 -14.38
N ARG A 171 29.02 -5.71 -15.27
CA ARG A 171 28.03 -5.89 -16.34
C ARG A 171 26.69 -6.47 -15.86
N LEU A 172 26.67 -7.19 -14.73
CA LEU A 172 25.46 -7.73 -14.11
C LEU A 172 24.76 -6.71 -13.20
N TYR A 173 25.51 -5.85 -12.50
CA TYR A 173 24.93 -4.82 -11.62
C TYR A 173 24.20 -3.73 -12.41
N SER A 174 24.77 -3.29 -13.54
CA SER A 174 24.15 -2.27 -14.41
C SER A 174 22.83 -2.73 -15.04
N ARG A 175 22.69 -4.04 -15.34
CA ARG A 175 21.48 -4.58 -15.97
C ARG A 175 20.34 -4.85 -14.97
N TYR A 176 20.66 -5.11 -13.70
CA TYR A 176 19.66 -5.32 -12.63
C TYR A 176 19.17 -4.01 -12.01
N SER A 177 20.04 -2.99 -11.89
CA SER A 177 19.66 -1.67 -11.35
C SER A 177 18.57 -0.98 -12.17
N ASN A 178 18.54 -1.17 -13.48
CA ASN A 178 17.55 -0.55 -14.37
C ASN A 178 16.18 -1.23 -14.35
N ILE A 179 16.09 -2.48 -13.91
CA ILE A 179 14.81 -3.22 -13.80
C ILE A 179 14.17 -3.00 -12.43
N LEU A 180 14.96 -2.76 -11.38
CA LEU A 180 14.47 -2.63 -10.00
C LEU A 180 14.04 -1.21 -9.60
N PHE A 181 14.43 -0.17 -10.36
CA PHE A 181 14.14 1.24 -10.02
C PHE A 181 12.97 1.87 -10.79
N ARG A 182 12.22 1.09 -11.61
CA ARG A 182 11.15 1.67 -12.45
C ARG A 182 9.80 0.95 -12.44
N VAL A 183 9.52 0.10 -11.44
CA VAL A 183 8.17 -0.41 -11.13
C VAL A 183 7.98 -0.53 -9.62
#